data_AF-A0A965ITM7-F1
#
_entry.id   AF-A0A965ITM7-F1
#
_cell.length_a   1.000
_cell.length_b   1.000
_cell.length_c   1.000
_cell.angle_alpha   90.00
_cell.angle_beta   90.00
_cell.angle_gamma   90.00
#
_symmetry.space_group_name_H-M   'P 1'
#
loop_
_entity.id
_entity.type
_entity.pdbx_description
1 polymer ?
#
loop_
_entity_poly.entity_id
_entity_poly.type
_entity_poly.pdbx_seq_one_letter_code
_entity_poly.pdbx_strand_id
1 'polypeptide(L)' 'LDDGLAYVKEGATVFAEAKGNKQGAEGLANIPDNKLDGVIESAEECPGECIFIEP' A
#
# COMPACT_ATOMS: atom_id res chain seq x y z
N LEU A 1 -8.02 0.30 -10.62
CA LEU A 1 -8.38 -0.02 -12.02
C LEU A 1 -9.51 -1.04 -11.92
N ASP A 2 -10.22 -1.37 -12.99
CA ASP A 2 -11.31 -2.39 -12.92
C ASP A 2 -10.79 -3.78 -13.33
N ASP A 3 -9.61 -4.12 -12.82
CA ASP A 3 -8.86 -5.34 -13.12
C ASP A 3 -8.84 -6.33 -11.94
N GLY A 4 -9.56 -6.01 -10.86
CA GLY A 4 -9.65 -6.87 -9.68
C GLY A 4 -8.40 -6.89 -8.80
N LEU A 5 -7.42 -6.01 -9.04
CA LEU A 5 -6.19 -5.92 -8.24
C LEU A 5 -6.28 -4.84 -7.16
N ALA A 6 -5.66 -5.12 -6.01
CA ALA A 6 -5.42 -4.11 -4.97
C ALA A 6 -4.18 -3.27 -5.33
N TYR A 7 -4.23 -1.97 -5.02
CA TYR A 7 -3.16 -1.02 -5.34
C TYR A 7 -2.80 -0.16 -4.14
N VAL A 8 -1.51 0.13 -4.01
CA VAL A 8 -1.03 1.18 -3.12
C VAL A 8 -1.35 2.55 -3.73
N LYS A 9 -1.77 3.49 -2.90
CA LYS A 9 -2.16 4.85 -3.31
C LYS A 9 -1.59 5.87 -2.34
N GLU A 10 -0.91 6.89 -2.87
CA GLU A 10 -0.44 8.04 -2.11
C GLU A 10 -1.03 9.32 -2.71
N GLY A 11 -1.91 9.98 -1.97
CA GLY A 11 -2.64 11.14 -2.48
C GLY A 11 -3.46 10.80 -3.75
N ALA A 12 -3.10 11.42 -4.88
CA ALA A 12 -3.70 11.16 -6.18
C ALA A 12 -2.97 10.08 -7.00
N THR A 13 -1.76 9.72 -6.60
CA THR A 13 -0.92 8.73 -7.28
C THR A 13 -1.38 7.33 -6.94
N VAL A 14 -1.64 6.52 -7.96
CA VAL A 14 -1.92 5.09 -7.83
C VAL A 14 -0.71 4.34 -8.36
N PHE A 15 -0.07 3.53 -7.52
CA PHE A 15 1.11 2.74 -7.85
C PHE A 15 0.73 1.51 -8.69
N ALA A 16 0.56 1.75 -9.99
CA ALA A 16 0.21 0.76 -10.98
C ALA A 16 1.01 0.97 -12.28
N GLU A 17 1.54 -0.09 -12.86
CA GLU A 17 2.27 -0.03 -14.14
C GLU A 17 1.35 0.43 -15.28
N ALA A 18 0.07 0.05 -15.24
CA ALA A 18 -0.95 0.51 -16.18
C ALA A 18 -1.14 2.05 -16.17
N LYS A 19 -0.65 2.73 -15.13
CA LYS A 19 -0.63 4.20 -15.01
C LYS A 19 0.77 4.80 -15.17
N GLY A 20 1.76 4.01 -15.58
CA GLY A 20 3.16 4.43 -15.72
C GLY A 20 3.88 4.62 -14.39
N ASN A 21 3.35 4.09 -13.29
CA ASN A 21 3.96 4.18 -11.96
C ASN A 21 4.56 2.83 -11.54
N LYS A 22 5.38 2.84 -10.49
CA LYS A 22 5.85 1.62 -9.82
C LYS A 22 4.66 0.80 -9.31
N GLN A 23 4.81 -0.51 -9.18
CA GLN A 23 3.78 -1.44 -8.68
C GLN A 23 4.43 -2.54 -7.83
N GLY A 24 3.63 -3.28 -7.06
CA GLY A 24 4.13 -4.37 -6.21
C GLY A 24 5.03 -3.85 -5.10
N ALA A 25 6.14 -4.55 -4.83
CA ALA A 25 7.09 -4.19 -3.77
C ALA A 25 7.74 -2.81 -3.96
N GLU A 26 7.79 -2.29 -5.20
CA GLU A 26 8.35 -0.96 -5.48
C GLU A 26 7.31 0.17 -5.34
N GLY A 27 6.03 -0.16 -5.24
CA GLY A 27 4.93 0.78 -5.12
C GLY A 27 4.56 1.06 -3.67
N LEU A 28 5.37 1.87 -2.98
CA LEU A 28 5.21 2.16 -1.56
C LEU A 28 4.57 3.54 -1.34
N ALA A 29 3.71 3.65 -0.32
CA ALA A 29 3.14 4.92 0.13
C ALA A 29 3.69 5.27 1.51
N ASN A 30 3.99 6.55 1.72
CA ASN A 30 4.38 7.03 3.04
C ASN A 30 3.14 7.27 3.89
N ILE A 31 3.27 6.97 5.18
CA ILE A 31 2.25 7.26 6.19
C ILE A 31 2.80 8.28 7.20
N PRO A 32 1.95 9.10 7.82
CA PRO A 32 2.36 9.89 8.98
C PRO A 32 2.77 9.00 10.16
N ASP A 33 3.84 9.37 10.89
CA ASP A 33 4.35 8.60 12.04
C ASP A 33 3.28 8.31 13.10
N ASN A 34 2.37 9.26 13.35
CA ASN A 34 1.28 9.09 14.32
C ASN A 34 0.18 8.11 13.88
N LYS A 35 0.34 7.47 12.71
CA LYS A 35 -0.53 6.41 12.20
C LYS A 35 0.16 5.04 12.16
N LEU A 36 1.43 4.95 12.53
CA LEU A 36 2.20 3.71 12.46
C LEU A 36 1.53 2.57 13.26
N ASP A 37 1.13 2.82 14.51
CA ASP A 37 0.49 1.81 15.36
C ASP A 37 -0.78 1.23 14.71
N GLY A 38 -1.63 2.09 14.14
CA GLY A 38 -2.85 1.64 13.48
C GLY A 38 -2.60 0.88 12.17
N VAL A 39 -1.49 1.17 11.47
CA VAL A 39 -1.07 0.42 10.29
C VAL A 39 -0.53 -0.95 10.68
N ILE A 40 0.23 -1.05 11.78
CA ILE A 40 0.69 -2.32 12.34
C ILE A 40 -0.50 -3.19 12.75
N GLU A 41 -1.44 -2.65 13.53
CA GLU A 41 -2.65 -3.38 13.96
C GLU A 41 -3.45 -3.90 12.74
N SER A 42 -3.62 -3.06 11.70
CA SER A 42 -4.32 -3.46 10.48
C SER A 42 -3.59 -4.59 9.72
N ALA A 43 -2.25 -4.57 9.70
CA ALA A 43 -1.43 -5.60 9.07
C ALA A 43 -1.47 -6.93 9.86
N GLU A 44 -1.64 -6.87 11.18
CA GLU A 44 -1.82 -8.06 12.03
C GLU A 44 -3.24 -8.64 11.92
N GLU A 45 -4.27 -7.79 11.83
CA GLU A 45 -5.67 -8.23 11.61
C GLU A 45 -5.88 -8.85 10.23
N CYS A 46 -5.16 -8.36 9.22
CA CYS A 46 -5.15 -8.91 7.88
C CYS A 46 -3.79 -9.56 7.61
N PRO A 47 -3.57 -10.83 8.02
CA PRO A 47 -2.30 -11.44 8.41
C PRO A 47 -1.20 -11.35 7.33
N GLY A 48 -0.66 -10.14 7.11
CA GLY A 48 0.27 -9.81 6.03
C GLY A 48 -0.22 -10.14 4.60
N GLU A 49 -1.47 -10.51 4.37
CA GLU A 49 -1.94 -10.91 3.02
C GLU A 49 -2.15 -9.69 2.11
N CYS A 50 -2.57 -8.57 2.69
CA CYS A 50 -2.94 -7.35 1.95
C CYS A 50 -2.11 -6.12 2.30
N ILE A 51 -1.41 -6.11 3.45
CA ILE A 51 -0.63 -4.98 3.94
C ILE A 51 0.79 -5.44 4.27
N PHE A 52 1.77 -4.82 3.61
CA PHE A 52 3.19 -5.07 3.81
C PHE A 52 3.84 -3.77 4.31
N ILE A 53 4.63 -3.88 5.38
CA ILE A 53 5.35 -2.75 5.97
C ILE A 53 6.84 -3.00 5.73
N GLU A 54 7.48 -2.09 5.02
CA GLU A 54 8.93 -2.13 4.80
C GLU A 54 9.67 -1.43 5.96
N PRO A 55 10.94 -1.82 6.24
CA PRO A 55 11.75 -1.23 7.31
C PRO A 55 12.05 0.27 7.15
#